data_AF-A0A939ZW57-F1
#
_entry.id   AF-A0A939ZW57-F1
#
_cell.length_a   1.000
_cell.length_b   1.000
_cell.length_c   1.000
_cell.angle_alpha   90.00
_cell.angle_beta   90.00
_cell.angle_gamma   90.00
#
_symmetry.space_group_name_H-M   'P 1'
#
loop_
_entity.id
_entity.type
_entity.pdbx_description
1 polymer ?
#
loop_
_entity_poly.entity_id
_entity_poly.type
_entity_poly.pdbx_seq_one_letter_code
_entity_poly.pdbx_strand_id
1 'polypeptide(L)'
;PLTEQQLEQEICAVYPADKTAAAKLRTHLSDARTFFSAGGRFGLTKWLMIPADDQDEFDELNAVTPEEAEAWGPVSLEDPDKTLDALTAGGPLSMRALQYRVWKQDPASFDPAGIYDKVLSSKSCALLGDRNVYSKKDIRAFRKELAALQKELGDSPADPLTPDDILLDKETLDGIVREVVRRGCYTLSDALARCYKAEDAAGGENRAALAAYLFSAVQDPRIDHNDSQWYVKVDFEDEDLEDITEYIAKKGSVTAGEIIREFLDIPLEHGLVPALKVRLASLMKQTDTVMITGEVYSKTIAIPDWVKEMPEGLTFTDPQPVEDMEGDLYDCMLEPEGFDPALRTEIYNPLAEDVCDEDPSRTIYTINDTRQRCVLKYHHKAAGTFPLCQIQPAFFTLPDNMDIAPVTISGRTVYINKATRLIYGMAEFYEDINHVSGAVFYLNKSPEGYSFEYTGETDKACSIDTNRSLELLELAEQDGLTVYDVICSILSRKPLSFAALYTEVNIVRRCSRLLVASILSSYHCFNVKGKSGLWAFDEKKTDQGFNKNKKKYIKK
;
A
#
# COMPACT_ATOMS: atom_id res chain seq x y z
N PRO A 1 -19.30 10.73 10.27
CA PRO A 1 -19.14 11.96 9.45
C PRO A 1 -19.08 13.19 10.36
N LEU A 2 -18.14 14.10 10.10
CA LEU A 2 -17.90 15.32 10.90
C LEU A 2 -18.17 16.56 10.05
N THR A 3 -18.60 17.65 10.67
CA THR A 3 -18.69 18.93 9.95
C THR A 3 -17.28 19.45 9.64
N GLU A 4 -17.17 20.35 8.65
CA GLU A 4 -15.92 21.04 8.35
C GLU A 4 -15.36 21.74 9.60
N GLN A 5 -16.22 22.42 10.36
CA GLN A 5 -15.83 23.13 11.58
C GLN A 5 -15.28 22.16 12.65
N GLN A 6 -15.89 20.98 12.81
CA GLN A 6 -15.39 19.97 13.74
C GLN A 6 -14.02 19.46 13.29
N LEU A 7 -13.85 19.16 12.00
CA LEU A 7 -12.55 18.73 11.46
C LEU A 7 -11.47 19.80 11.58
N GLU A 8 -11.83 21.07 11.38
CA GLU A 8 -10.93 22.20 11.56
C GLU A 8 -10.49 22.33 13.02
N GLN A 9 -11.41 22.19 13.97
CA GLN A 9 -11.12 22.15 15.41
C GLN A 9 -10.17 21.01 15.78
N GLU A 10 -10.46 19.78 15.34
CA GLU A 10 -9.60 18.61 15.59
C GLU A 10 -8.20 18.79 14.99
N ILE A 11 -8.10 19.27 13.74
CA ILE A 11 -6.81 19.47 13.08
C ILE A 11 -6.00 20.59 13.72
N CYS A 12 -6.65 21.68 14.15
CA CYS A 12 -5.96 22.76 14.85
C CYS A 12 -5.51 22.32 16.26
N ALA A 13 -6.23 21.40 16.91
CA ALA A 13 -5.81 20.81 18.17
C ALA A 13 -4.57 19.92 18.02
N VAL A 14 -4.51 19.12 16.94
CA VAL A 14 -3.34 18.27 16.65
C VAL A 14 -2.14 19.06 16.12
N TYR A 15 -2.38 20.13 15.35
CA TYR A 15 -1.34 20.94 14.71
C TYR A 15 -1.45 22.43 15.09
N PRO A 16 -1.34 22.79 16.38
CA PRO A 16 -1.60 24.15 16.86
C PRO A 16 -0.63 25.20 16.29
N ALA A 17 0.55 24.79 15.82
CA ALA A 17 1.56 25.66 15.22
C ALA A 17 1.33 25.94 13.73
N ASP A 18 0.56 25.10 13.00
CA ASP A 18 0.35 25.26 11.56
C ASP A 18 -0.94 26.06 11.28
N LYS A 19 -0.80 27.38 11.16
CA LYS A 19 -1.89 28.30 10.79
C LYS A 19 -2.49 28.03 9.40
N THR A 20 -1.86 27.18 8.58
CA THR A 20 -2.34 26.80 7.25
C THR A 20 -3.08 25.46 7.25
N ALA A 21 -3.10 24.72 8.37
CA ALA A 21 -3.71 23.39 8.45
C ALA A 21 -5.21 23.39 8.08
N ALA A 22 -5.95 24.42 8.51
CA ALA A 22 -7.35 24.62 8.13
C ALA A 22 -7.55 24.84 6.62
N ALA A 23 -6.64 25.59 5.97
CA ALA A 23 -6.72 25.83 4.53
C ALA A 23 -6.41 24.56 3.73
N LYS A 24 -5.40 23.79 4.17
CA LYS A 24 -5.06 22.48 3.59
C LYS A 24 -6.20 21.48 3.75
N LEU A 25 -6.88 21.48 4.91
CA LEU A 25 -8.05 20.63 5.15
C LEU A 25 -9.12 20.84 4.09
N ARG A 26 -9.50 22.09 3.76
CA ARG A 26 -10.51 22.36 2.72
C ARG A 26 -10.10 21.80 1.36
N THR A 27 -8.83 21.93 0.98
CA THR A 27 -8.30 21.33 -0.25
C THR A 27 -8.42 19.81 -0.22
N HIS A 28 -8.10 19.16 0.90
CA HIS A 28 -8.23 17.72 1.03
C HIS A 28 -9.68 17.25 1.03
N LEU A 29 -10.60 17.94 1.72
CA LEU A 29 -12.03 17.62 1.73
C LEU A 29 -12.70 17.76 0.36
N SER A 30 -12.08 18.50 -0.57
CA SER A 30 -12.54 18.60 -1.95
C SER A 30 -12.13 17.41 -2.84
N ASP A 31 -11.23 16.53 -2.38
CA ASP A 31 -10.84 15.34 -3.12
C ASP A 31 -11.88 14.23 -2.99
N ALA A 32 -12.78 14.16 -3.98
CA ALA A 32 -13.87 13.18 -4.05
C ALA A 32 -13.38 11.71 -4.06
N ARG A 33 -12.10 11.46 -4.39
CA ARG A 33 -11.51 10.11 -4.32
C ARG A 33 -11.30 9.65 -2.89
N THR A 34 -11.08 10.59 -1.97
CA THR A 34 -10.73 10.32 -0.57
C THR A 34 -11.91 10.58 0.36
N PHE A 35 -12.70 11.63 0.10
CA PHE A 35 -13.81 12.04 0.93
C PHE A 35 -15.12 12.11 0.16
N PHE A 36 -16.22 11.79 0.84
CA PHE A 36 -17.57 12.10 0.40
C PHE A 36 -18.20 13.13 1.34
N SER A 37 -19.15 13.90 0.81
CA SER A 37 -19.96 14.83 1.59
C SER A 37 -21.38 14.31 1.71
N ALA A 38 -21.93 14.35 2.92
CA ALA A 38 -23.31 14.03 3.22
C ALA A 38 -23.83 14.95 4.35
N GLY A 39 -24.87 15.73 4.07
CA GLY A 39 -25.58 16.56 5.05
C GLY A 39 -24.72 17.69 5.60
N GLY A 40 -23.80 18.22 4.77
CA GLY A 40 -22.80 19.19 5.18
C GLY A 40 -21.71 18.61 6.10
N ARG A 41 -21.59 17.28 6.14
CA ARG A 41 -20.55 16.55 6.87
C ARG A 41 -19.70 15.75 5.91
N PHE A 42 -18.47 15.47 6.30
CA PHE A 42 -17.52 14.72 5.50
C PHE A 42 -17.26 13.33 6.10
N GLY A 43 -17.14 12.35 5.23
CA GLY A 43 -16.73 10.98 5.56
C GLY A 43 -15.72 10.47 4.54
N LEU A 44 -15.11 9.31 4.81
CA LEU A 44 -14.13 8.71 3.89
C LEU A 44 -14.83 7.91 2.79
N THR A 45 -14.39 8.03 1.54
CA THR A 45 -14.98 7.31 0.40
C THR A 45 -14.96 5.78 0.62
N LYS A 46 -13.98 5.26 1.36
CA LYS A 46 -13.92 3.84 1.79
C LYS A 46 -15.07 3.37 2.68
N TRP A 47 -15.89 4.28 3.21
CA TRP A 47 -17.10 3.95 3.97
C TRP A 47 -18.33 3.71 3.07
N LEU A 48 -18.23 4.12 1.80
CA LEU A 48 -19.23 3.89 0.78
C LEU A 48 -19.01 2.51 0.17
N MET A 49 -20.11 1.82 -0.14
CA MET A 49 -20.04 0.61 -0.95
C MET A 49 -19.89 0.99 -2.43
N ILE A 50 -19.09 0.21 -3.16
CA ILE A 50 -18.86 0.41 -4.59
C ILE A 50 -20.06 -0.21 -5.34
N PRO A 51 -20.81 0.58 -6.13
CA PRO A 51 -21.91 0.06 -6.94
C PRO A 51 -21.40 -0.96 -7.97
N ALA A 52 -22.19 -2.00 -8.23
CA ALA A 52 -21.95 -3.00 -9.26
C ALA A 52 -23.29 -3.43 -9.90
N ASP A 53 -23.21 -3.98 -11.11
CA ASP A 53 -24.38 -4.35 -11.92
C ASP A 53 -24.97 -5.71 -11.50
N ASP A 54 -24.15 -6.58 -10.89
CA ASP A 54 -24.58 -7.88 -10.38
C ASP A 54 -24.07 -8.12 -8.94
N GLN A 55 -24.64 -9.16 -8.31
CA GLN A 55 -24.39 -9.46 -6.91
C GLN A 55 -23.01 -10.05 -6.65
N ASP A 56 -22.47 -10.86 -7.57
CA ASP A 56 -21.17 -11.49 -7.35
C ASP A 56 -20.07 -10.41 -7.40
N GLU A 57 -20.13 -9.49 -8.36
CA GLU A 57 -19.24 -8.33 -8.44
C GLU A 57 -19.39 -7.40 -7.22
N PHE A 58 -20.64 -7.14 -6.78
CA PHE A 58 -20.89 -6.31 -5.60
C PHE A 58 -20.32 -6.91 -4.32
N ASP A 59 -20.52 -8.21 -4.11
CA ASP A 59 -20.06 -8.95 -2.94
C ASP A 59 -18.52 -8.99 -2.92
N GLU A 60 -17.87 -9.19 -4.07
CA GLU A 60 -16.41 -9.16 -4.24
C GLU A 60 -15.82 -7.78 -3.95
N LEU A 61 -16.33 -6.72 -4.59
CA LEU A 61 -15.82 -5.35 -4.42
C LEU A 61 -15.99 -4.82 -3.00
N ASN A 62 -16.98 -5.33 -2.27
CA ASN A 62 -17.33 -4.83 -0.95
C ASN A 62 -17.06 -5.82 0.19
N ALA A 63 -16.49 -6.99 -0.07
CA ALA A 63 -16.20 -8.01 0.95
C ALA A 63 -17.38 -8.25 1.91
N VAL A 64 -18.59 -8.37 1.38
CA VAL A 64 -19.82 -8.55 2.17
C VAL A 64 -19.97 -10.02 2.53
N THR A 65 -20.30 -10.31 3.79
CA THR A 65 -20.58 -11.70 4.19
C THR A 65 -22.05 -12.06 3.96
N PRO A 66 -22.37 -13.34 3.62
CA PRO A 66 -23.75 -13.79 3.46
C PRO A 66 -24.63 -13.58 4.72
N GLU A 67 -24.02 -13.63 5.90
CA GLU A 67 -24.70 -13.43 7.18
C GLU A 67 -25.15 -11.96 7.38
N GLU A 68 -24.30 -11.00 7.01
CA GLU A 68 -24.66 -9.57 6.95
C GLU A 68 -25.74 -9.31 5.90
N ALA A 69 -25.72 -10.09 4.81
CA ALA A 69 -26.64 -9.98 3.68
C ALA A 69 -28.05 -10.51 3.99
N GLU A 70 -28.25 -11.43 4.94
CA GLU A 70 -29.55 -12.13 5.15
C GLU A 70 -30.36 -11.69 6.38
N ALA A 71 -29.76 -11.01 7.36
CA ALA A 71 -30.39 -10.76 8.67
C ALA A 71 -31.63 -9.82 8.72
N TRP A 72 -32.01 -9.17 7.62
CA TRP A 72 -33.01 -8.08 7.63
C TRP A 72 -34.12 -8.25 6.58
N GLY A 73 -35.26 -7.57 6.78
CA GLY A 73 -36.34 -7.47 5.79
C GLY A 73 -36.04 -6.47 4.67
N PRO A 74 -36.99 -6.25 3.74
CA PRO A 74 -36.89 -5.17 2.75
C PRO A 74 -36.86 -3.78 3.41
N VAL A 75 -36.04 -2.86 2.87
CA VAL A 75 -35.74 -1.53 3.39
C VAL A 75 -36.05 -0.43 2.36
N SER A 76 -37.09 0.38 2.59
CA SER A 76 -37.34 1.59 1.77
C SER A 76 -36.91 2.85 2.52
N LEU A 77 -36.04 3.67 1.93
CA LEU A 77 -35.63 4.97 2.51
C LEU A 77 -36.43 6.15 1.95
N GLU A 78 -37.66 5.94 1.48
CA GLU A 78 -38.58 7.03 1.12
C GLU A 78 -39.06 7.79 2.37
N ASP A 79 -39.31 7.06 3.47
CA ASP A 79 -39.55 7.59 4.80
C ASP A 79 -38.43 7.08 5.74
N PRO A 80 -37.26 7.75 5.74
CA PRO A 80 -36.10 7.30 6.51
C PRO A 80 -36.40 7.23 8.01
N ASP A 81 -37.28 8.10 8.52
CA ASP A 81 -37.63 8.09 9.93
C ASP A 81 -38.35 6.80 10.33
N LYS A 82 -39.39 6.41 9.60
CA LYS A 82 -40.15 5.19 9.88
C LYS A 82 -39.30 3.93 9.67
N THR A 83 -38.50 3.91 8.61
CA THR A 83 -37.70 2.73 8.25
C THR A 83 -36.56 2.51 9.22
N LEU A 84 -35.82 3.56 9.59
CA LEU A 84 -34.69 3.43 10.52
C LEU A 84 -35.17 3.13 11.95
N ASP A 85 -36.33 3.66 12.37
CA ASP A 85 -36.91 3.33 13.69
C ASP A 85 -37.31 1.84 13.76
N ALA A 86 -37.87 1.30 12.67
CA ALA A 86 -38.20 -0.12 12.58
C ALA A 86 -36.97 -1.03 12.55
N LEU A 87 -35.93 -0.66 11.79
CA LEU A 87 -34.69 -1.45 11.69
C LEU A 87 -33.88 -1.42 12.99
N THR A 88 -33.80 -0.27 13.64
CA THR A 88 -33.03 -0.12 14.89
C THR A 88 -33.75 -0.66 16.12
N ALA A 89 -35.02 -1.07 16.01
CA ALA A 89 -35.75 -1.71 17.10
C ALA A 89 -35.13 -3.03 17.58
N GLY A 90 -34.38 -3.72 16.70
CA GLY A 90 -33.62 -4.94 17.01
C GLY A 90 -32.21 -4.69 17.56
N GLY A 91 -31.78 -3.42 17.65
CA GLY A 91 -30.43 -3.03 18.06
C GLY A 91 -29.75 -2.12 17.02
N PRO A 92 -28.47 -1.78 17.23
CA PRO A 92 -27.72 -0.91 16.34
C PRO A 92 -27.58 -1.51 14.93
N LEU A 93 -27.75 -0.68 13.90
CA LEU A 93 -27.70 -1.08 12.51
C LEU A 93 -26.40 -0.61 11.84
N SER A 94 -25.60 -1.53 11.31
CA SER A 94 -24.40 -1.18 10.55
C SER A 94 -24.74 -0.41 9.27
N MET A 95 -24.02 0.69 9.00
CA MET A 95 -24.15 1.44 7.76
C MET A 95 -23.79 0.62 6.51
N ARG A 96 -22.93 -0.39 6.63
CA ARG A 96 -22.63 -1.30 5.49
C ARG A 96 -23.82 -2.20 5.20
N ALA A 97 -24.42 -2.79 6.24
CA ALA A 97 -25.61 -3.62 6.10
C ALA A 97 -26.78 -2.83 5.49
N LEU A 98 -26.97 -1.57 5.92
CA LEU A 98 -28.00 -0.70 5.35
C LEU A 98 -27.75 -0.40 3.86
N GLN A 99 -26.53 -0.04 3.48
CA GLN A 99 -26.15 0.22 2.08
C GLN A 99 -26.38 -1.01 1.20
N TYR A 100 -25.89 -2.18 1.63
CA TYR A 100 -26.10 -3.45 0.92
C TYR A 100 -27.58 -3.71 0.64
N ARG A 101 -28.44 -3.48 1.62
CA ARG A 101 -29.87 -3.70 1.48
C ARG A 101 -30.56 -2.75 0.52
N VAL A 102 -30.16 -1.48 0.52
CA VAL A 102 -30.70 -0.50 -0.43
C VAL A 102 -30.25 -0.87 -1.86
N TRP A 103 -28.97 -1.21 -2.05
CA TRP A 103 -28.45 -1.66 -3.34
C TRP A 103 -29.21 -2.88 -3.86
N LYS A 104 -29.40 -3.91 -3.03
CA LYS A 104 -30.07 -5.17 -3.43
C LYS A 104 -31.52 -4.98 -3.92
N GLN A 105 -32.18 -3.89 -3.51
CA GLN A 105 -33.55 -3.59 -3.96
C GLN A 105 -33.61 -2.86 -5.28
N ASP A 106 -32.69 -1.94 -5.49
CA ASP A 106 -32.63 -1.13 -6.71
C ASP A 106 -31.17 -0.77 -7.02
N PRO A 107 -30.40 -1.70 -7.62
CA PRO A 107 -29.01 -1.46 -7.97
C PRO A 107 -28.82 -0.24 -8.88
N ALA A 108 -29.80 0.02 -9.75
CA ALA A 108 -29.73 1.08 -10.75
C ALA A 108 -29.84 2.49 -10.14
N SER A 109 -30.49 2.64 -8.98
CA SER A 109 -30.60 3.92 -8.27
C SER A 109 -29.75 4.00 -7.00
N PHE A 110 -28.84 3.04 -6.81
CA PHE A 110 -28.02 2.96 -5.61
C PHE A 110 -27.04 4.14 -5.50
N ASP A 111 -27.33 5.02 -4.54
CA ASP A 111 -26.47 6.15 -4.17
C ASP A 111 -25.99 5.97 -2.73
N PRO A 112 -24.76 5.44 -2.51
CA PRO A 112 -24.25 5.19 -1.16
C PRO A 112 -24.08 6.47 -0.35
N ALA A 113 -23.72 7.60 -0.97
CA ALA A 113 -23.58 8.88 -0.27
C ALA A 113 -24.95 9.45 0.12
N GLY A 114 -25.94 9.37 -0.78
CA GLY A 114 -27.32 9.75 -0.52
C GLY A 114 -27.98 8.95 0.61
N ILE A 115 -27.54 7.72 0.89
CA ILE A 115 -28.00 6.96 2.06
C ILE A 115 -27.51 7.60 3.36
N TYR A 116 -26.25 8.05 3.43
CA TYR A 116 -25.76 8.80 4.58
C TYR A 116 -26.53 10.11 4.78
N ASP A 117 -26.90 10.81 3.70
CA ASP A 117 -27.76 12.00 3.78
C ASP A 117 -29.10 11.71 4.44
N LYS A 118 -29.77 10.63 4.01
CA LYS A 118 -31.07 10.21 4.55
C LYS A 118 -30.97 9.80 6.02
N VAL A 119 -29.90 9.10 6.41
CA VAL A 119 -29.65 8.72 7.80
C VAL A 119 -29.33 9.94 8.67
N LEU A 120 -28.47 10.84 8.21
CA LEU A 120 -28.07 12.03 8.97
C LEU A 120 -29.18 13.06 9.10
N SER A 121 -30.13 13.09 8.16
CA SER A 121 -31.32 13.96 8.20
C SER A 121 -32.48 13.36 9.01
N SER A 122 -32.41 12.07 9.35
CA SER A 122 -33.43 11.40 10.16
C SER A 122 -33.47 11.95 11.60
N LYS A 123 -34.68 12.08 12.13
CA LYS A 123 -34.97 12.51 13.51
C LYS A 123 -35.22 11.33 14.45
N SER A 124 -35.36 10.11 13.92
CA SER A 124 -35.63 8.88 14.66
C SER A 124 -34.38 8.09 15.05
N CYS A 125 -33.22 8.41 14.46
CA CYS A 125 -31.97 7.73 14.76
C CYS A 125 -30.78 8.69 14.90
N ALA A 126 -29.62 8.14 15.25
CA ALA A 126 -28.34 8.82 15.16
C ALA A 126 -27.25 7.87 14.67
N LEU A 127 -26.37 8.37 13.80
CA LEU A 127 -25.15 7.68 13.38
C LEU A 127 -24.01 8.03 14.33
N LEU A 128 -23.38 7.02 14.95
CA LEU A 128 -22.22 7.19 15.82
C LEU A 128 -20.89 6.87 15.10
N GLY A 129 -19.77 7.11 15.78
CA GLY A 129 -18.41 6.98 15.22
C GLY A 129 -18.00 5.56 14.84
N ASP A 130 -18.65 4.56 15.43
CA ASP A 130 -18.51 3.14 15.09
C ASP A 130 -19.17 2.76 13.75
N ARG A 131 -19.86 3.71 13.12
CA ARG A 131 -20.61 3.57 11.86
C ARG A 131 -21.88 2.72 12.01
N ASN A 132 -22.41 2.63 13.23
CA ASN A 132 -23.73 2.07 13.47
C ASN A 132 -24.77 3.19 13.66
N VAL A 133 -25.98 2.91 13.19
CA VAL A 133 -27.17 3.72 13.35
C VAL A 133 -27.93 3.22 14.57
N TYR A 134 -28.19 4.11 15.51
CA TYR A 134 -28.84 3.82 16.78
C TYR A 134 -30.21 4.46 16.83
N SER A 135 -31.17 3.79 17.46
CA SER A 135 -32.49 4.38 17.67
C SER A 135 -32.40 5.59 18.59
N LYS A 136 -33.35 6.53 18.48
CA LYS A 136 -33.45 7.66 19.41
C LYS A 136 -33.65 7.20 20.85
N LYS A 137 -34.26 6.04 21.06
CA LYS A 137 -34.43 5.42 22.38
C LYS A 137 -33.07 5.06 22.97
N ASP A 138 -32.21 4.40 22.19
CA ASP A 138 -30.87 4.00 22.63
C ASP A 138 -29.99 5.22 22.89
N ILE A 139 -30.06 6.24 22.04
CA ILE A 139 -29.34 7.50 22.26
C ILE A 139 -29.80 8.22 23.52
N ARG A 140 -31.11 8.21 23.82
CA ARG A 140 -31.63 8.78 25.07
C ARG A 140 -31.20 7.97 26.28
N ALA A 141 -31.21 6.64 26.19
CA ALA A 141 -30.72 5.76 27.25
C ALA A 141 -29.24 6.05 27.54
N PHE A 142 -28.42 6.07 26.48
CA PHE A 142 -27.00 6.40 26.57
C PHE A 142 -26.75 7.80 27.17
N ARG A 143 -27.47 8.84 26.72
CA ARG A 143 -27.36 10.18 27.32
C ARG A 143 -27.80 10.24 28.77
N LYS A 144 -28.84 9.48 29.13
CA LYS A 144 -29.33 9.41 30.51
C LYS A 144 -28.30 8.71 31.40
N GLU A 145 -27.64 7.68 30.90
CA GLU A 145 -26.54 7.01 31.58
C GLU A 145 -25.33 7.93 31.74
N LEU A 146 -24.94 8.66 30.68
CA LEU A 146 -23.89 9.68 30.77
C LEU A 146 -24.22 10.76 31.81
N ALA A 147 -25.47 11.23 31.86
CA ALA A 147 -25.91 12.21 32.85
C ALA A 147 -26.00 11.63 34.27
N ALA A 148 -26.37 10.35 34.40
CA ALA A 148 -26.39 9.65 35.69
C ALA A 148 -24.98 9.46 36.22
N LEU A 149 -24.04 9.04 35.36
CA LEU A 149 -22.62 9.02 35.65
C LEU A 149 -22.17 10.42 36.08
N GLN A 150 -22.40 11.45 35.27
CA GLN A 150 -22.05 12.83 35.63
C GLN A 150 -22.59 13.27 37.01
N LYS A 151 -23.80 12.83 37.38
CA LYS A 151 -24.41 13.15 38.67
C LYS A 151 -23.86 12.31 39.84
N GLU A 152 -23.57 11.03 39.62
CA GLU A 152 -22.88 10.17 40.58
C GLU A 152 -21.49 10.71 40.91
N LEU A 153 -20.93 11.48 39.99
CA LEU A 153 -19.60 12.07 40.07
C LEU A 153 -19.61 13.43 40.80
N GLY A 154 -20.80 13.94 41.12
CA GLY A 154 -21.06 15.12 41.94
C GLY A 154 -20.85 16.47 41.23
N ASP A 155 -21.58 17.51 41.67
CA ASP A 155 -21.34 18.93 41.28
C ASP A 155 -20.34 19.63 42.22
N SER A 156 -19.64 18.89 43.08
CA SER A 156 -18.68 19.50 43.98
C SER A 156 -17.47 19.95 43.15
N PRO A 157 -17.03 21.22 43.22
CA PRO A 157 -15.66 21.52 42.82
C PRO A 157 -14.80 20.58 43.66
N ALA A 158 -14.11 19.66 43.01
CA ALA A 158 -13.19 18.80 43.71
C ALA A 158 -12.19 19.74 44.40
N ASP A 159 -12.21 19.80 45.73
CA ASP A 159 -10.96 20.03 46.43
C ASP A 159 -10.01 18.97 45.85
N PRO A 160 -8.86 19.36 45.29
CA PRO A 160 -8.01 18.44 44.57
C PRO A 160 -7.67 17.28 45.50
N LEU A 161 -8.23 16.10 45.21
CA LEU A 161 -7.84 14.87 45.87
C LEU A 161 -6.35 14.74 45.65
N THR A 162 -5.60 14.69 46.75
CA THR A 162 -4.18 14.42 46.65
C THR A 162 -3.99 12.95 46.27
N PRO A 163 -2.92 12.60 45.55
CA PRO A 163 -2.62 11.21 45.15
C PRO A 163 -2.63 10.19 46.30
N ASP A 164 -2.58 10.66 47.55
CA ASP A 164 -2.60 9.84 48.76
C ASP A 164 -4.00 9.35 49.19
N ASP A 165 -5.09 9.88 48.62
CA ASP A 165 -6.47 9.60 49.06
C ASP A 165 -7.16 8.44 48.30
N ILE A 166 -6.53 7.88 47.26
CA ILE A 166 -7.04 6.72 46.53
C ILE A 166 -6.25 5.48 46.96
N LEU A 167 -6.77 4.77 47.97
CA LEU A 167 -6.26 3.46 48.43
C LEU A 167 -6.63 2.34 47.44
N LEU A 168 -6.19 2.45 46.19
CA LEU A 168 -5.97 1.29 45.33
C LEU A 168 -4.47 1.17 45.17
N ASP A 169 -3.88 0.09 45.67
CA ASP A 169 -2.47 -0.15 45.41
C ASP A 169 -2.24 -0.26 43.89
N LYS A 170 -1.04 0.16 43.48
CA LYS A 170 -0.61 0.20 42.08
C LYS A 170 -0.83 -1.14 41.37
N GLU A 171 -0.69 -2.23 42.10
CA GLU A 171 -0.83 -3.60 41.58
C GLU A 171 -2.28 -3.93 41.20
N THR A 172 -3.24 -3.49 42.01
CA THR A 172 -4.68 -3.61 41.73
C THR A 172 -5.11 -2.74 40.56
N LEU A 173 -4.58 -1.51 40.48
CA LEU A 173 -4.83 -0.58 39.38
C LEU A 173 -4.29 -1.14 38.05
N ASP A 174 -3.06 -1.64 38.06
CA ASP A 174 -2.41 -2.26 36.89
C ASP A 174 -3.14 -3.54 36.45
N GLY A 175 -3.71 -4.31 37.39
CA GLY A 175 -4.52 -5.49 37.10
C GLY A 175 -5.82 -5.17 36.36
N ILE A 176 -6.50 -4.09 36.75
CA ILE A 176 -7.74 -3.63 36.10
C ILE A 176 -7.44 -3.10 34.70
N VAL A 177 -6.40 -2.29 34.54
CA VAL A 177 -5.99 -1.74 33.23
C VAL A 177 -5.58 -2.84 32.27
N ARG A 178 -4.79 -3.82 32.72
CA ARG A 178 -4.41 -4.99 31.91
C ARG A 178 -5.63 -5.79 31.43
N GLU A 179 -6.63 -5.99 32.29
CA GLU A 179 -7.82 -6.75 31.92
C GLU A 179 -8.75 -6.01 30.93
N VAL A 180 -8.82 -4.68 31.02
CA VAL A 180 -9.56 -3.83 30.06
C VAL A 180 -8.88 -3.83 28.69
N VAL A 181 -7.55 -3.71 28.66
CA VAL A 181 -6.74 -3.76 27.42
C VAL A 181 -6.79 -5.17 26.79
N ARG A 182 -6.66 -6.23 27.58
CA ARG A 182 -6.76 -7.64 27.14
C ARG A 182 -8.10 -7.96 26.45
N ARG A 183 -9.17 -7.24 26.80
CA ARG A 183 -10.53 -7.43 26.24
C ARG A 183 -10.84 -6.57 25.01
N GLY A 184 -9.86 -5.83 24.48
CA GLY A 184 -9.95 -5.12 23.20
C GLY A 184 -10.91 -3.93 23.21
N CYS A 185 -10.92 -3.14 24.28
CA CYS A 185 -11.72 -1.92 24.38
C CYS A 185 -10.90 -0.72 23.88
N TYR A 186 -11.35 -0.01 22.83
CA TYR A 186 -10.55 1.06 22.18
C TYR A 186 -11.06 2.49 22.40
N THR A 187 -12.19 2.65 23.09
CA THR A 187 -12.67 3.97 23.55
C THR A 187 -13.22 3.86 24.97
N LEU A 188 -13.26 4.99 25.69
CA LEU A 188 -13.87 5.06 27.02
C LEU A 188 -15.33 4.57 27.01
N SER A 189 -16.07 4.85 25.94
CA SER A 189 -17.44 4.38 25.73
C SER A 189 -17.53 2.86 25.54
N ASP A 190 -16.54 2.25 24.91
CA ASP A 190 -16.48 0.81 24.63
C ASP A 190 -16.02 0.02 25.87
N ALA A 191 -15.10 0.61 26.65
CA ALA A 191 -14.71 0.12 27.97
C ALA A 191 -15.89 0.14 28.96
N LEU A 192 -16.64 1.24 29.00
CA LEU A 192 -17.84 1.38 29.84
C LEU A 192 -18.96 0.40 29.41
N ALA A 193 -19.21 0.24 28.11
CA ALA A 193 -20.22 -0.68 27.58
C ALA A 193 -19.90 -2.17 27.85
N ARG A 194 -18.61 -2.55 27.85
CA ARG A 194 -18.17 -3.93 28.13
C ARG A 194 -18.06 -4.24 29.63
N CYS A 195 -17.71 -3.26 30.46
CA CYS A 195 -17.85 -3.36 31.92
C CYS A 195 -19.33 -3.52 32.35
N TYR A 196 -20.28 -3.05 31.53
CA TYR A 196 -21.71 -3.25 31.73
C TYR A 196 -22.19 -4.67 31.43
N LYS A 197 -21.56 -5.40 30.48
CA LYS A 197 -21.93 -6.79 30.13
C LYS A 197 -21.41 -7.84 31.11
N ALA A 198 -20.50 -7.49 32.03
CA ALA A 198 -20.04 -8.37 33.09
C ALA A 198 -20.94 -8.19 34.33
N GLU A 199 -22.15 -8.74 34.30
CA GLU A 199 -23.12 -8.61 35.40
C GLU A 199 -22.76 -9.41 36.66
N ASP A 200 -21.77 -10.32 36.65
CA ASP A 200 -21.67 -11.34 37.70
C ASP A 200 -20.39 -11.36 38.57
N ALA A 201 -19.39 -10.48 38.40
CA ALA A 201 -18.08 -10.72 39.01
C ALA A 201 -17.47 -9.65 39.94
N ALA A 202 -18.03 -8.44 40.06
CA ALA A 202 -17.43 -7.42 40.95
C ALA A 202 -18.51 -6.62 41.68
N GLY A 203 -18.43 -6.60 43.02
CA GLY A 203 -19.35 -5.88 43.89
C GLY A 203 -19.41 -4.38 43.59
N GLY A 204 -20.56 -3.77 43.91
CA GLY A 204 -20.95 -2.42 43.47
C GLY A 204 -20.05 -1.26 43.92
N GLU A 205 -19.19 -1.43 44.92
CA GLU A 205 -18.27 -0.38 45.39
C GLU A 205 -17.12 -0.10 44.39
N ASN A 206 -16.68 -1.11 43.63
CA ASN A 206 -15.64 -0.93 42.60
C ASN A 206 -16.15 -0.20 41.34
N ARG A 207 -17.48 -0.17 41.11
CA ARG A 207 -18.10 0.60 40.02
C ARG A 207 -18.05 2.10 40.29
N ALA A 208 -18.35 2.51 41.51
CA ALA A 208 -18.38 3.91 41.91
C ALA A 208 -16.96 4.52 41.94
N ALA A 209 -15.96 3.76 42.40
CA ALA A 209 -14.57 4.21 42.42
C ALA A 209 -13.96 4.35 41.03
N LEU A 210 -14.24 3.40 40.11
CA LEU A 210 -13.74 3.46 38.73
C LEU A 210 -14.42 4.58 37.92
N ALA A 211 -15.72 4.80 38.14
CA ALA A 211 -16.43 5.94 37.57
C ALA A 211 -15.90 7.28 38.12
N ALA A 212 -15.73 7.39 39.44
CA ALA A 212 -15.17 8.56 40.15
C ALA A 212 -13.80 8.96 39.61
N TYR A 213 -12.93 7.99 39.41
CA TYR A 213 -11.59 8.20 38.87
C TYR A 213 -11.62 8.70 37.42
N LEU A 214 -12.38 8.04 36.55
CA LEU A 214 -12.51 8.41 35.12
C LEU A 214 -13.11 9.80 34.89
N PHE A 215 -13.83 10.36 35.87
CA PHE A 215 -14.42 11.68 35.77
C PHE A 215 -13.56 12.79 36.40
N SER A 216 -12.83 12.50 37.49
CA SER A 216 -11.85 13.45 38.06
C SER A 216 -10.72 13.75 37.06
N ALA A 217 -10.32 12.74 36.31
CA ALA A 217 -9.39 12.78 35.20
C ALA A 217 -9.82 13.69 34.01
N VAL A 218 -11.12 14.00 33.91
CA VAL A 218 -11.70 14.84 32.86
C VAL A 218 -11.85 16.31 33.30
N GLN A 219 -11.71 16.63 34.60
CA GLN A 219 -12.00 17.96 35.15
C GLN A 219 -10.83 18.73 35.82
N ASP A 220 -9.59 18.23 35.85
CA ASP A 220 -8.45 19.03 36.38
C ASP A 220 -8.02 20.13 35.37
N PRO A 221 -8.16 21.44 35.69
CA PRO A 221 -7.83 22.54 34.79
C PRO A 221 -6.32 22.79 34.62
N ARG A 222 -5.44 22.04 35.30
CA ARG A 222 -3.99 22.00 35.02
C ARG A 222 -3.62 20.91 34.00
N ILE A 223 -4.57 20.04 33.68
CA ILE A 223 -4.47 19.10 32.58
C ILE A 223 -5.08 19.80 31.36
N ASP A 224 -4.28 19.99 30.31
CA ASP A 224 -4.80 20.50 29.05
C ASP A 224 -5.87 19.52 28.54
N HIS A 225 -7.13 19.95 28.53
CA HIS A 225 -8.26 19.12 28.12
C HIS A 225 -8.25 18.77 26.61
N ASN A 226 -7.25 19.24 25.85
CA ASN A 226 -6.97 18.76 24.49
C ASN A 226 -6.13 17.47 24.46
N ASP A 227 -5.64 17.00 25.60
CA ASP A 227 -4.90 15.73 25.73
C ASP A 227 -5.79 14.64 26.32
N SER A 228 -7.01 14.50 25.78
CA SER A 228 -7.99 13.48 26.17
C SER A 228 -7.60 12.08 25.68
N GLN A 229 -6.40 11.64 26.05
CA GLN A 229 -5.90 10.29 25.89
C GLN A 229 -5.38 9.80 27.24
N TRP A 230 -6.28 9.31 28.09
CA TRP A 230 -5.90 8.41 29.18
C TRP A 230 -5.62 7.02 28.60
N TYR A 231 -4.57 6.93 27.79
CA TYR A 231 -3.74 5.74 27.80
C TYR A 231 -2.81 5.93 29.02
N VAL A 232 -2.44 4.85 29.73
CA VAL A 232 -1.08 4.86 30.30
C VAL A 232 -0.22 5.31 29.11
N LYS A 233 0.50 6.44 29.23
CA LYS A 233 1.31 6.97 28.13
C LYS A 233 2.43 5.96 27.90
N VAL A 234 2.09 4.87 27.21
CA VAL A 234 3.04 3.91 26.70
C VAL A 234 3.55 4.61 25.47
N ASP A 235 4.65 5.30 25.68
CA ASP A 235 5.36 6.12 24.73
C ASP A 235 6.84 5.91 25.02
N PHE A 236 7.68 6.23 24.06
CA PHE A 236 9.11 6.30 24.27
C PHE A 236 9.44 7.62 24.95
N GLU A 237 10.08 7.55 26.11
CA GLU A 237 10.66 8.70 26.78
C GLU A 237 12.00 9.06 26.13
N ASP A 238 12.43 10.33 26.23
CA ASP A 238 13.70 10.75 25.65
C ASP A 238 14.89 10.01 26.33
N GLU A 239 14.72 9.56 27.57
CA GLU A 239 15.69 8.76 28.32
C GLU A 239 15.87 7.35 27.74
N ASP A 240 14.82 6.77 27.11
CA ASP A 240 14.89 5.44 26.49
C ASP A 240 15.78 5.43 25.23
N LEU A 241 16.08 6.59 24.64
CA LEU A 241 16.78 6.68 23.36
C LEU A 241 18.24 6.19 23.44
N GLU A 242 18.91 6.39 24.56
CA GLU A 242 20.26 5.87 24.76
C GLU A 242 20.24 4.33 24.78
N ASP A 243 19.32 3.74 25.54
CA ASP A 243 19.17 2.28 25.66
C ASP A 243 18.72 1.64 24.33
N ILE A 244 17.78 2.27 23.60
CA ILE A 244 17.35 1.83 22.27
C ILE A 244 18.52 1.89 21.29
N THR A 245 19.32 2.95 21.32
CA THR A 245 20.49 3.10 20.44
C THR A 245 21.57 2.08 20.76
N GLU A 246 21.82 1.79 22.04
CA GLU A 246 22.75 0.72 22.45
C GLU A 246 22.23 -0.66 22.05
N TYR A 247 20.93 -0.92 22.19
CA TYR A 247 20.29 -2.15 21.74
C TYR A 247 20.46 -2.36 20.24
N ILE A 248 20.24 -1.30 19.45
CA ILE A 248 20.46 -1.32 17.99
C ILE A 248 21.93 -1.56 17.67
N ALA A 249 22.86 -0.88 18.35
CA ALA A 249 24.29 -1.08 18.14
C ALA A 249 24.72 -2.53 18.43
N LYS A 250 24.15 -3.16 19.45
CA LYS A 250 24.44 -4.54 19.85
C LYS A 250 23.83 -5.57 18.90
N LYS A 251 22.62 -5.34 18.40
CA LYS A 251 21.91 -6.23 17.45
C LYS A 251 22.33 -5.99 16.00
N GLY A 252 22.95 -4.85 15.69
CA GLY A 252 23.29 -4.41 14.33
C GLY A 252 22.12 -3.73 13.63
N SER A 253 21.01 -4.46 13.43
CA SER A 253 19.78 -3.94 12.80
C SER A 253 18.55 -4.47 13.51
N VAL A 254 17.56 -3.60 13.76
CA VAL A 254 16.38 -3.91 14.59
C VAL A 254 15.11 -3.34 13.95
N THR A 255 14.00 -4.06 14.00
CA THR A 255 12.71 -3.54 13.52
C THR A 255 12.04 -2.63 14.55
N ALA A 256 11.21 -1.68 14.09
CA ALA A 256 10.38 -0.84 14.95
C ALA A 256 9.45 -1.70 15.83
N GLY A 257 8.93 -2.81 15.28
CA GLY A 257 8.12 -3.76 16.04
C GLY A 257 8.91 -4.45 17.15
N GLU A 258 10.14 -4.87 16.88
CA GLU A 258 11.03 -5.47 17.90
C GLU A 258 11.37 -4.46 19.00
N ILE A 259 11.66 -3.20 18.66
CA ILE A 259 11.89 -2.13 19.64
C ILE A 259 10.65 -1.92 20.51
N ILE A 260 9.46 -1.79 19.91
CA ILE A 260 8.20 -1.63 20.65
C ILE A 260 7.94 -2.82 21.57
N ARG A 261 8.19 -4.04 21.11
CA ARG A 261 7.98 -5.24 21.93
C ARG A 261 8.97 -5.32 23.09
N GLU A 262 10.25 -5.02 22.84
CA GLU A 262 11.30 -5.14 23.85
C GLU A 262 11.22 -4.04 24.92
N PHE A 263 10.97 -2.80 24.52
CA PHE A 263 11.03 -1.64 25.42
C PHE A 263 9.68 -1.29 26.04
N LEU A 264 8.57 -1.61 25.36
CA LEU A 264 7.23 -1.25 25.82
C LEU A 264 6.35 -2.46 26.17
N ASP A 265 6.85 -3.70 25.98
CA ASP A 265 6.11 -4.95 26.22
C ASP A 265 4.73 -5.01 25.51
N ILE A 266 4.61 -4.34 24.35
CA ILE A 266 3.37 -4.28 23.58
C ILE A 266 3.36 -5.37 22.48
N PRO A 267 2.28 -6.20 22.39
CA PRO A 267 2.06 -7.10 21.27
C PRO A 267 1.93 -6.36 19.93
N LEU A 268 2.46 -6.91 18.84
CA LEU A 268 2.47 -6.21 17.53
C LEU A 268 1.07 -6.01 16.93
N GLU A 269 0.09 -6.78 17.39
CA GLU A 269 -1.31 -6.68 16.99
C GLU A 269 -2.05 -5.54 17.71
N HIS A 270 -1.39 -4.88 18.67
CA HIS A 270 -2.00 -3.83 19.47
C HIS A 270 -2.25 -2.56 18.65
N GLY A 271 -3.44 -1.96 18.79
CA GLY A 271 -3.87 -0.80 18.00
C GLY A 271 -3.01 0.46 18.14
N LEU A 272 -2.16 0.55 19.18
CA LEU A 272 -1.21 1.65 19.39
C LEU A 272 0.07 1.52 18.55
N VAL A 273 0.40 0.33 18.06
CA VAL A 273 1.65 0.06 17.33
C VAL A 273 1.87 1.02 16.15
N PRO A 274 0.86 1.37 15.32
CA PRO A 274 1.05 2.36 14.27
C PRO A 274 1.45 3.76 14.78
N ALA A 275 0.85 4.23 15.88
CA ALA A 275 1.18 5.53 16.47
C ALA A 275 2.58 5.52 17.09
N LEU A 276 2.93 4.44 17.80
CA LEU A 276 4.26 4.22 18.37
C LEU A 276 5.36 4.15 17.31
N LYS A 277 5.11 3.51 16.16
CA LYS A 277 6.04 3.47 15.03
C LYS A 277 6.34 4.89 14.50
N VAL A 278 5.32 5.74 14.37
CA VAL A 278 5.47 7.14 13.93
C VAL A 278 6.27 7.94 14.96
N ARG A 279 5.98 7.76 16.24
CA ARG A 279 6.65 8.44 17.34
C ARG A 279 8.12 8.02 17.46
N LEU A 280 8.40 6.72 17.43
CA LEU A 280 9.76 6.17 17.37
C LEU A 280 10.53 6.74 16.18
N ALA A 281 9.93 6.74 14.98
CA ALA A 281 10.56 7.32 13.78
C ALA A 281 10.86 8.82 13.93
N SER A 282 10.06 9.55 14.71
CA SER A 282 10.33 10.96 15.02
C SER A 282 11.48 11.12 16.02
N LEU A 283 11.56 10.28 17.05
CA LEU A 283 12.60 10.36 18.07
C LEU A 283 13.96 9.92 17.53
N MET A 284 13.99 8.85 16.73
CA MET A 284 15.22 8.31 16.15
C MET A 284 15.91 9.27 15.17
N LYS A 285 15.21 10.31 14.68
CA LYS A 285 15.86 11.40 13.92
C LYS A 285 16.83 12.24 14.75
N GLN A 286 16.76 12.15 16.07
CA GLN A 286 17.62 12.88 17.00
C GLN A 286 18.89 12.10 17.36
N THR A 287 18.98 10.82 16.98
CA THR A 287 20.11 9.95 17.30
C THR A 287 21.05 9.79 16.09
N ASP A 288 22.18 9.11 16.29
CA ASP A 288 23.13 8.76 15.22
C ASP A 288 22.70 7.51 14.42
N THR A 289 21.50 7.00 14.68
CA THR A 289 20.95 5.84 13.97
C THR A 289 20.38 6.22 12.62
N VAL A 290 20.48 5.28 11.68
CA VAL A 290 19.94 5.40 10.34
C VAL A 290 18.75 4.48 10.23
N MET A 291 17.60 5.05 9.87
CA MET A 291 16.44 4.28 9.43
C MET A 291 16.74 3.74 8.03
N ILE A 292 16.80 2.42 7.89
CA ILE A 292 17.16 1.69 6.67
C ILE A 292 15.94 1.51 5.76
N THR A 293 14.86 1.00 6.34
CA THR A 293 13.53 0.95 5.74
C THR A 293 12.57 1.62 6.73
N GLY A 294 11.36 1.97 6.31
CA GLY A 294 10.35 2.60 7.17
C GLY A 294 10.04 1.84 8.48
N GLU A 295 10.61 0.64 8.68
CA GLU A 295 10.50 -0.12 9.92
C GLU A 295 11.85 -0.64 10.48
N VAL A 296 13.02 -0.39 9.89
CA VAL A 296 14.29 -0.98 10.35
C VAL A 296 15.31 0.12 10.69
N TYR A 297 15.94 0.02 11.87
CA TYR A 297 16.96 0.95 12.35
C TYR A 297 18.32 0.26 12.51
N SER A 298 19.41 0.97 12.23
CA SER A 298 20.79 0.52 12.45
C SER A 298 21.71 1.68 12.80
N LYS A 299 22.77 1.42 13.57
CA LYS A 299 23.80 2.43 13.91
C LYS A 299 24.84 2.62 12.81
N THR A 300 25.08 1.60 11.99
CA THR A 300 26.10 1.65 10.95
C THR A 300 25.67 0.77 9.79
N ILE A 301 25.61 1.36 8.60
CA ILE A 301 25.26 0.63 7.39
C ILE A 301 26.55 0.37 6.61
N ALA A 302 27.06 -0.85 6.69
CA ALA A 302 28.12 -1.31 5.80
C ALA A 302 27.51 -1.62 4.43
N ILE A 303 27.71 -0.71 3.47
CA ILE A 303 27.29 -0.90 2.08
C ILE A 303 28.47 -1.48 1.30
N PRO A 304 28.37 -2.71 0.78
CA PRO A 304 29.44 -3.30 -0.02
C PRO A 304 29.75 -2.48 -1.27
N ASP A 305 31.00 -2.48 -1.74
CA ASP A 305 31.36 -1.71 -2.94
C ASP A 305 30.70 -2.27 -4.21
N TRP A 306 30.48 -3.58 -4.28
CA TRP A 306 29.89 -4.26 -5.44
C TRP A 306 28.41 -3.90 -5.69
N VAL A 307 27.71 -3.24 -4.75
CA VAL A 307 26.33 -2.77 -4.96
C VAL A 307 26.26 -1.33 -5.49
N LYS A 308 27.41 -0.65 -5.57
CA LYS A 308 27.49 0.75 -6.02
C LYS A 308 27.57 0.88 -7.54
N GLU A 309 28.07 -0.16 -8.20
CA GLU A 309 28.29 -0.18 -9.65
C GLU A 309 27.36 -1.20 -10.32
N MET A 310 26.85 -0.83 -11.49
CA MET A 310 26.00 -1.70 -12.27
C MET A 310 26.82 -2.85 -12.87
N PRO A 311 26.36 -4.12 -12.75
CA PRO A 311 27.05 -5.24 -13.37
C PRO A 311 27.19 -5.05 -14.88
N GLU A 312 28.38 -5.34 -15.41
CA GLU A 312 28.72 -5.12 -16.83
C GLU A 312 27.69 -5.76 -17.78
N GLY A 313 27.25 -6.98 -17.48
CA GLY A 313 26.27 -7.73 -18.29
C GLY A 313 24.85 -7.15 -18.31
N LEU A 314 24.55 -6.10 -17.53
CA LEU A 314 23.24 -5.42 -17.55
C LEU A 314 23.24 -4.14 -18.39
N THR A 315 24.42 -3.59 -18.67
CA THR A 315 24.58 -2.39 -19.49
C THR A 315 24.23 -2.69 -20.96
N PHE A 316 23.71 -1.68 -21.68
CA PHE A 316 23.48 -1.84 -23.11
C PHE A 316 24.78 -1.76 -23.89
N THR A 317 24.89 -2.59 -24.91
CA THR A 317 25.94 -2.45 -25.90
C THR A 317 25.45 -1.49 -26.98
N ASP A 318 26.17 -0.39 -27.20
CA ASP A 318 25.88 0.48 -28.34
C ASP A 318 26.01 -0.34 -29.64
N PRO A 319 24.97 -0.38 -30.48
CA PRO A 319 25.05 -1.09 -31.74
C PRO A 319 26.13 -0.45 -32.61
N GLN A 320 26.98 -1.28 -33.21
CA GLN A 320 27.92 -0.79 -34.22
C GLN A 320 27.12 -0.24 -35.40
N PRO A 321 27.44 0.97 -35.91
CA PRO A 321 26.71 1.55 -37.02
C PRO A 321 26.99 0.73 -38.28
N VAL A 322 25.97 -0.03 -38.71
CA VAL A 322 25.98 -0.77 -39.96
C VAL A 322 24.95 -0.11 -40.89
N GLU A 323 25.42 0.31 -42.06
CA GLU A 323 24.59 0.90 -43.11
C GLU A 323 24.13 -0.18 -44.09
N ASP A 324 22.92 -0.02 -44.60
CA ASP A 324 22.42 -0.78 -45.73
C ASP A 324 22.96 -0.24 -47.07
N MET A 325 22.55 -0.85 -48.19
CA MET A 325 22.97 -0.42 -49.52
C MET A 325 22.47 0.99 -49.91
N GLU A 326 21.44 1.51 -49.24
CA GLU A 326 20.93 2.88 -49.44
C GLU A 326 21.63 3.90 -48.52
N GLY A 327 22.54 3.45 -47.64
CA GLY A 327 23.24 4.28 -46.66
C GLY A 327 22.41 4.56 -45.40
N ASP A 328 21.30 3.85 -45.19
CA ASP A 328 20.50 3.95 -43.98
C ASP A 328 21.05 3.00 -42.90
N LEU A 329 21.09 3.45 -41.64
CA LEU A 329 21.52 2.60 -40.53
C LEU A 329 20.46 1.54 -40.20
N TYR A 330 20.90 0.29 -40.07
CA TYR A 330 20.04 -0.83 -39.63
C TYR A 330 19.42 -0.58 -38.25
N ASP A 331 20.27 -0.23 -37.29
CA ASP A 331 19.90 -0.03 -35.89
C ASP A 331 19.79 1.48 -35.60
N CYS A 332 18.68 2.09 -36.00
CA CYS A 332 18.40 3.50 -35.71
C CYS A 332 17.32 3.67 -34.64
N MET A 333 17.51 4.67 -33.79
CA MET A 333 16.55 5.07 -32.77
C MET A 333 15.55 6.06 -33.36
N LEU A 334 14.25 5.81 -33.17
CA LEU A 334 13.20 6.77 -33.47
C LEU A 334 12.77 7.51 -32.20
N GLU A 335 12.28 8.74 -32.38
CA GLU A 335 11.46 9.42 -31.39
C GLU A 335 10.13 8.66 -31.19
N PRO A 336 9.51 8.70 -29.99
CA PRO A 336 8.29 7.93 -29.69
C PRO A 336 7.10 8.19 -30.63
N GLU A 337 7.00 9.39 -31.20
CA GLU A 337 5.97 9.74 -32.20
C GLU A 337 6.12 8.95 -33.51
N GLY A 338 7.33 8.43 -33.76
CA GLY A 338 7.66 7.58 -34.89
C GLY A 338 7.23 6.12 -34.70
N PHE A 339 6.84 5.68 -33.50
CA PHE A 339 6.46 4.29 -33.27
C PHE A 339 5.12 3.91 -33.90
N ASP A 340 4.99 2.63 -34.23
CA ASP A 340 3.69 2.06 -34.59
C ASP A 340 2.68 2.22 -33.45
N PRO A 341 1.39 2.53 -33.72
CA PRO A 341 0.38 2.66 -32.68
C PRO A 341 0.29 1.49 -31.71
N ALA A 342 0.57 0.26 -32.16
CA ALA A 342 0.57 -0.93 -31.31
C ALA A 342 1.63 -0.91 -30.20
N LEU A 343 2.71 -0.13 -30.36
CA LEU A 343 3.81 -0.06 -29.40
C LEU A 343 3.63 1.02 -28.33
N ARG A 344 2.69 1.94 -28.50
CA ARG A 344 2.55 3.12 -27.64
C ARG A 344 2.36 2.78 -26.16
N THR A 345 1.69 1.67 -25.86
CA THR A 345 1.47 1.18 -24.49
C THR A 345 2.42 0.06 -24.12
N GLU A 346 2.76 -0.81 -25.08
CA GLU A 346 3.61 -1.99 -24.85
C GLU A 346 5.01 -1.62 -24.34
N ILE A 347 5.58 -0.50 -24.81
CA ILE A 347 6.90 -0.05 -24.35
C ILE A 347 6.92 0.41 -22.88
N TYR A 348 5.76 0.69 -22.27
CA TYR A 348 5.65 1.08 -20.86
C TYR A 348 5.15 -0.07 -19.98
N ASN A 349 5.05 -1.27 -20.54
CA ASN A 349 4.79 -2.47 -19.75
C ASN A 349 6.04 -2.77 -18.90
N PRO A 350 5.91 -2.97 -17.57
CA PRO A 350 7.04 -3.32 -16.70
C PRO A 350 7.86 -4.52 -17.19
N LEU A 351 7.25 -5.47 -17.89
CA LEU A 351 7.95 -6.63 -18.48
C LEU A 351 8.80 -6.26 -19.70
N ALA A 352 8.44 -5.19 -20.41
CA ALA A 352 9.19 -4.65 -21.54
C ALA A 352 10.24 -3.60 -21.12
N GLU A 353 10.24 -3.17 -19.87
CA GLU A 353 11.26 -2.27 -19.31
C GLU A 353 12.40 -3.04 -18.63
N ASP A 354 13.54 -2.36 -18.49
CA ASP A 354 14.75 -2.90 -17.89
C ASP A 354 15.60 -1.76 -17.30
N VAL A 355 16.71 -2.10 -16.66
CA VAL A 355 17.68 -1.08 -16.22
C VAL A 355 18.33 -0.41 -17.43
N CYS A 356 18.77 0.83 -17.25
CA CYS A 356 19.32 1.73 -18.27
C CYS A 356 18.32 2.34 -19.27
N ASP A 357 17.07 1.84 -19.39
CA ASP A 357 16.08 2.45 -20.29
C ASP A 357 14.72 2.75 -19.67
N GLU A 358 14.46 2.41 -18.42
CA GLU A 358 13.17 2.63 -17.77
C GLU A 358 12.68 4.09 -17.74
N ASP A 359 11.34 4.26 -17.71
CA ASP A 359 10.67 5.54 -17.50
C ASP A 359 9.60 5.40 -16.38
N PRO A 360 10.01 5.50 -15.10
CA PRO A 360 9.12 5.30 -13.97
C PRO A 360 7.88 6.21 -13.95
N SER A 361 7.93 7.34 -14.67
CA SER A 361 6.80 8.27 -14.77
C SER A 361 5.69 7.80 -15.71
N ARG A 362 6.00 6.86 -16.61
CA ARG A 362 5.09 6.31 -17.62
C ARG A 362 4.84 4.82 -17.47
N THR A 363 5.71 4.10 -16.75
CA THR A 363 5.57 2.67 -16.48
C THR A 363 4.20 2.34 -15.90
N ILE A 364 3.55 1.32 -16.46
CA ILE A 364 2.20 0.89 -16.08
C ILE A 364 2.32 -0.18 -14.99
N TYR A 365 2.60 0.25 -13.76
CA TYR A 365 2.71 -0.64 -12.61
C TYR A 365 1.37 -1.31 -12.26
N THR A 366 1.43 -2.57 -11.84
CA THR A 366 0.32 -3.19 -11.11
C THR A 366 0.31 -2.64 -9.69
N ILE A 367 -0.80 -2.03 -9.27
CA ILE A 367 -0.92 -1.45 -7.92
C ILE A 367 -1.14 -2.58 -6.93
N ASN A 368 -0.14 -2.85 -6.10
CA ASN A 368 -0.25 -3.75 -4.96
C ASN A 368 0.80 -3.37 -3.90
N ASP A 369 0.33 -2.94 -2.73
CA ASP A 369 1.16 -2.47 -1.63
C ASP A 369 1.68 -3.59 -0.72
N THR A 370 1.08 -4.78 -0.81
CA THR A 370 1.39 -5.93 0.07
C THR A 370 2.03 -7.09 -0.66
N ARG A 371 1.82 -7.24 -1.98
CA ARG A 371 2.33 -8.35 -2.78
C ARG A 371 2.71 -7.94 -4.20
N GLN A 372 3.99 -7.96 -4.51
CA GLN A 372 4.51 -7.61 -5.83
C GLN A 372 4.84 -8.87 -6.64
N ARG A 373 4.16 -9.04 -7.79
CA ARG A 373 4.52 -10.07 -8.78
C ARG A 373 5.77 -9.64 -9.53
N CYS A 374 6.74 -10.53 -9.64
CA CYS A 374 8.05 -10.29 -10.24
C CYS A 374 8.37 -11.37 -11.27
N VAL A 375 8.88 -10.98 -12.44
CA VAL A 375 9.28 -11.92 -13.50
C VAL A 375 10.79 -11.85 -13.71
N LEU A 376 11.46 -12.95 -13.38
CA LEU A 376 12.93 -13.06 -13.44
C LEU A 376 13.41 -13.25 -14.88
N LYS A 377 14.17 -12.28 -15.41
CA LYS A 377 14.82 -12.36 -16.73
C LYS A 377 16.20 -13.00 -16.63
N TYR A 378 16.67 -13.57 -17.74
CA TYR A 378 17.95 -14.30 -17.83
C TYR A 378 19.16 -13.53 -17.26
N HIS A 379 19.41 -12.29 -17.73
CA HIS A 379 20.58 -11.51 -17.34
C HIS A 379 20.55 -11.11 -15.84
N HIS A 380 19.36 -10.93 -15.27
CA HIS A 380 19.18 -10.67 -13.84
C HIS A 380 19.44 -11.90 -12.98
N LYS A 381 18.99 -13.07 -13.47
CA LYS A 381 19.34 -14.36 -12.84
C LYS A 381 20.86 -14.56 -12.83
N ALA A 382 21.52 -14.35 -13.96
CA ALA A 382 22.97 -14.49 -14.10
C ALA A 382 23.75 -13.49 -13.22
N ALA A 383 23.27 -12.25 -13.12
CA ALA A 383 23.90 -11.20 -12.31
C ALA A 383 23.54 -11.26 -10.81
N GLY A 384 22.57 -12.09 -10.41
CA GLY A 384 22.08 -12.10 -9.03
C GLY A 384 21.38 -10.81 -8.60
N THR A 385 20.66 -10.18 -9.53
CA THR A 385 19.98 -8.89 -9.31
C THR A 385 18.51 -8.94 -9.73
N PHE A 386 17.73 -7.90 -9.40
CA PHE A 386 16.37 -7.71 -9.91
C PHE A 386 16.10 -6.23 -10.22
N PRO A 387 15.39 -5.88 -11.31
CA PRO A 387 15.19 -4.49 -11.69
C PRO A 387 14.00 -3.86 -10.95
N LEU A 388 14.15 -2.60 -10.53
CA LEU A 388 13.07 -1.86 -9.86
C LEU A 388 11.97 -1.39 -10.83
N CYS A 389 12.14 -1.50 -12.14
CA CYS A 389 11.09 -1.18 -13.12
C CYS A 389 9.87 -2.11 -13.02
N GLN A 390 10.03 -3.31 -12.44
CA GLN A 390 8.93 -4.24 -12.17
C GLN A 390 8.29 -4.07 -10.78
N ILE A 391 8.85 -3.21 -9.93
CA ILE A 391 8.39 -3.01 -8.56
C ILE A 391 7.70 -1.66 -8.46
N GLN A 392 6.46 -1.63 -7.95
CA GLN A 392 5.78 -0.37 -7.69
C GLN A 392 6.64 0.51 -6.74
N PRO A 393 6.84 1.82 -7.03
CA PRO A 393 7.70 2.68 -6.22
C PRO A 393 7.36 2.74 -4.72
N ALA A 394 6.08 2.57 -4.36
CA ALA A 394 5.61 2.58 -2.98
C ALA A 394 5.79 1.26 -2.21
N PHE A 395 6.19 0.17 -2.90
CA PHE A 395 6.32 -1.15 -2.29
C PHE A 395 7.42 -1.16 -1.22
N PHE A 396 8.60 -0.66 -1.57
CA PHE A 396 9.69 -0.42 -0.62
C PHE A 396 9.58 0.97 0.00
N THR A 397 9.40 1.02 1.31
CA THR A 397 9.37 2.29 2.05
C THR A 397 10.79 2.69 2.40
N LEU A 398 11.52 3.24 1.43
CA LEU A 398 12.93 3.62 1.57
C LEU A 398 13.06 5.10 1.95
N PRO A 399 14.00 5.49 2.84
CA PRO A 399 14.28 6.88 3.17
C PRO A 399 14.71 7.68 1.94
N ASP A 400 14.21 8.91 1.78
CA ASP A 400 14.53 9.77 0.63
C ASP A 400 16.01 10.15 0.55
N ASN A 401 16.69 10.22 1.69
CA ASN A 401 18.09 10.60 1.82
C ASN A 401 19.08 9.42 1.64
N MET A 402 18.59 8.25 1.27
CA MET A 402 19.41 7.04 1.10
C MET A 402 19.34 6.54 -0.34
N ASP A 403 20.48 6.57 -1.01
CA ASP A 403 20.62 6.07 -2.39
C ASP A 403 20.66 4.53 -2.42
N ILE A 404 21.27 3.90 -1.41
CA ILE A 404 21.39 2.45 -1.31
C ILE A 404 20.91 1.99 0.07
N ALA A 405 19.84 1.21 0.11
CA ALA A 405 19.24 0.71 1.33
C ALA A 405 19.37 -0.81 1.45
N PRO A 406 19.98 -1.36 2.52
CA PRO A 406 19.86 -2.79 2.78
C PRO A 406 18.41 -3.13 3.14
N VAL A 407 17.91 -4.28 2.71
CA VAL A 407 16.57 -4.76 3.04
C VAL A 407 16.66 -6.24 3.37
N THR A 408 15.98 -6.69 4.42
CA THR A 408 15.92 -8.12 4.72
C THR A 408 14.71 -8.75 4.02
N ILE A 409 14.97 -9.74 3.17
CA ILE A 409 13.96 -10.56 2.50
C ILE A 409 14.16 -12.02 2.94
N SER A 410 13.14 -12.64 3.53
CA SER A 410 13.21 -14.03 4.06
C SER A 410 14.49 -14.33 4.86
N GLY A 411 14.89 -13.40 5.73
CA GLY A 411 16.07 -13.54 6.59
C GLY A 411 17.42 -13.26 5.93
N ARG A 412 17.47 -12.88 4.64
CA ARG A 412 18.71 -12.53 3.92
C ARG A 412 18.73 -11.05 3.57
N THR A 413 19.89 -10.43 3.67
CA THR A 413 20.08 -9.02 3.32
C THR A 413 20.30 -8.86 1.82
N VAL A 414 19.44 -8.08 1.18
CA VAL A 414 19.58 -7.58 -0.18
C VAL A 414 19.85 -6.08 -0.13
N TYR A 415 20.31 -5.48 -1.23
CA TYR A 415 20.57 -4.04 -1.28
C TYR A 415 19.79 -3.40 -2.42
N ILE A 416 18.96 -2.41 -2.10
CA ILE A 416 18.19 -1.66 -3.09
C ILE A 416 18.94 -0.38 -3.40
N ASN A 417 19.41 -0.24 -4.64
CA ASN A 417 20.10 0.94 -5.12
C ASN A 417 19.15 1.76 -6.01
N LYS A 418 18.79 2.97 -5.56
CA LYS A 418 17.92 3.90 -6.28
C LYS A 418 18.59 4.53 -7.49
N ALA A 419 19.92 4.64 -7.50
CA ALA A 419 20.68 5.24 -8.61
C ALA A 419 20.83 4.26 -9.78
N THR A 420 21.23 3.01 -9.51
CA THR A 420 21.30 1.96 -10.55
C THR A 420 19.97 1.26 -10.79
N ARG A 421 18.97 1.53 -9.93
CA ARG A 421 17.60 1.01 -10.01
C ARG A 421 17.52 -0.53 -9.97
N LEU A 422 18.35 -1.11 -9.11
CA LEU A 422 18.51 -2.55 -8.93
C LEU A 422 18.32 -2.97 -7.47
N ILE A 423 17.85 -4.20 -7.30
CA ILE A 423 17.98 -4.99 -6.08
C ILE A 423 19.15 -5.94 -6.28
N TYR A 424 20.14 -5.87 -5.39
CA TYR A 424 21.36 -6.68 -5.38
C TYR A 424 21.30 -7.76 -4.31
N GLY A 425 22.07 -8.85 -4.48
CA GLY A 425 22.12 -9.95 -3.51
C GLY A 425 20.98 -10.94 -3.68
N MET A 426 20.38 -11.01 -4.87
CA MET A 426 19.25 -11.90 -5.16
C MET A 426 19.67 -13.31 -5.59
N ALA A 427 20.96 -13.53 -5.88
CA ALA A 427 21.48 -14.78 -6.45
C ALA A 427 21.03 -16.03 -5.69
N GLU A 428 21.10 -15.98 -4.36
CA GLU A 428 20.82 -17.16 -3.54
C GLU A 428 19.32 -17.53 -3.52
N PHE A 429 18.42 -16.57 -3.79
CA PHE A 429 16.99 -16.85 -3.97
C PHE A 429 16.69 -17.56 -5.29
N TYR A 430 17.64 -17.53 -6.24
CA TYR A 430 17.46 -18.07 -7.58
C TYR A 430 18.03 -19.48 -7.73
N GLU A 431 18.70 -20.02 -6.70
CA GLU A 431 19.30 -21.36 -6.71
C GLU A 431 18.28 -22.46 -7.01
N ASP A 432 17.07 -22.35 -6.45
CA ASP A 432 15.98 -23.31 -6.66
C ASP A 432 15.17 -23.07 -7.95
N ILE A 433 15.45 -21.98 -8.67
CA ILE A 433 14.73 -21.64 -9.90
C ILE A 433 15.40 -22.35 -11.08
N ASN A 434 14.77 -23.40 -11.60
CA ASN A 434 15.32 -24.17 -12.72
C ASN A 434 15.11 -23.52 -14.10
N HIS A 435 14.18 -22.56 -14.23
CA HIS A 435 13.94 -21.90 -15.52
C HIS A 435 15.06 -20.91 -15.88
N VAL A 436 15.36 -20.81 -17.17
CA VAL A 436 16.41 -19.91 -17.67
C VAL A 436 15.96 -18.46 -17.62
N SER A 437 14.71 -18.20 -18.00
CA SER A 437 14.05 -16.89 -17.93
C SER A 437 12.55 -17.07 -17.74
N GLY A 438 11.89 -16.05 -17.19
CA GLY A 438 10.45 -15.96 -17.05
C GLY A 438 9.87 -16.62 -15.81
N ALA A 439 10.71 -17.05 -14.85
CA ALA A 439 10.23 -17.55 -13.58
C ALA A 439 9.49 -16.43 -12.82
N VAL A 440 8.32 -16.76 -12.28
CA VAL A 440 7.48 -15.82 -11.53
C VAL A 440 7.69 -16.06 -10.05
N PHE A 441 8.10 -15.03 -9.32
CA PHE A 441 8.15 -15.03 -7.87
C PHE A 441 7.38 -13.83 -7.32
N TYR A 442 7.08 -13.88 -6.03
CA TYR A 442 6.38 -12.82 -5.33
C TYR A 442 7.25 -12.29 -4.20
N LEU A 443 7.27 -10.96 -4.08
CA LEU A 443 7.73 -10.30 -2.87
C LEU A 443 6.51 -9.92 -2.06
N ASN A 444 6.41 -10.43 -0.84
CA ASN A 444 5.34 -10.08 0.08
C ASN A 444 5.88 -9.09 1.12
N LYS A 445 5.09 -8.08 1.44
CA LYS A 445 5.35 -7.09 2.48
C LYS A 445 4.42 -7.36 3.66
N SER A 446 4.98 -7.53 4.84
CA SER A 446 4.26 -7.68 6.10
C SER A 446 4.84 -6.74 7.17
N PRO A 447 4.17 -6.61 8.34
CA PRO A 447 4.75 -5.88 9.48
C PRO A 447 6.05 -6.49 10.03
N GLU A 448 6.37 -7.72 9.66
CA GLU A 448 7.61 -8.41 10.08
C GLU A 448 8.75 -8.24 9.07
N GLY A 449 8.46 -7.64 7.91
CA GLY A 449 9.43 -7.37 6.85
C GLY A 449 8.99 -7.89 5.50
N TYR A 450 9.97 -8.33 4.70
CA TYR A 450 9.72 -8.80 3.34
C TYR A 450 9.96 -10.30 3.25
N SER A 451 9.16 -11.00 2.45
CA SER A 451 9.39 -12.41 2.14
C SER A 451 9.40 -12.66 0.63
N PHE A 452 10.18 -13.66 0.24
CA PHE A 452 10.30 -14.18 -1.10
C PHE A 452 9.52 -15.48 -1.22
N GLU A 453 8.67 -15.58 -2.24
CA GLU A 453 7.86 -16.76 -2.52
C GLU A 453 7.99 -17.14 -4.00
N TYR A 454 8.42 -18.37 -4.27
CA TYR A 454 8.47 -18.94 -5.62
C TYR A 454 7.60 -20.19 -5.70
N THR A 455 6.65 -20.22 -6.63
CA THR A 455 5.63 -21.29 -6.73
C THR A 455 5.87 -22.27 -7.87
N GLY A 456 6.94 -22.09 -8.66
CA GLY A 456 7.15 -22.84 -9.90
C GLY A 456 6.45 -22.26 -11.13
N GLU A 457 5.70 -21.15 -10.98
CA GLU A 457 5.02 -20.49 -12.09
C GLU A 457 6.03 -19.84 -13.07
N THR A 458 5.65 -19.79 -14.36
CA THR A 458 6.36 -19.02 -15.39
C THR A 458 5.43 -18.08 -16.13
N ASP A 459 5.95 -16.91 -16.50
CA ASP A 459 5.24 -15.92 -17.29
C ASP A 459 5.28 -16.26 -18.79
N LYS A 460 4.12 -16.29 -19.46
CA LYS A 460 4.04 -16.70 -20.88
C LYS A 460 4.84 -15.81 -21.83
N ALA A 461 5.03 -14.53 -21.51
CA ALA A 461 5.76 -13.61 -22.37
C ALA A 461 7.28 -13.76 -22.17
N CYS A 462 7.74 -13.95 -20.94
CA CYS A 462 9.18 -13.99 -20.63
C CYS A 462 9.75 -15.41 -20.44
N SER A 463 8.91 -16.44 -20.45
CA SER A 463 9.33 -17.84 -20.27
C SER A 463 10.10 -18.33 -21.48
N ILE A 464 11.33 -18.75 -21.22
CA ILE A 464 12.25 -19.31 -22.20
C ILE A 464 12.74 -20.65 -21.66
N ASP A 465 12.44 -21.71 -22.40
CA ASP A 465 12.92 -23.05 -22.09
C ASP A 465 14.43 -23.20 -22.40
N THR A 466 15.03 -24.25 -21.85
CA THR A 466 16.47 -24.50 -21.97
C THR A 466 16.92 -24.62 -23.43
N ASN A 467 16.17 -25.30 -24.28
CA ASN A 467 16.56 -25.48 -25.68
C ASN A 467 16.55 -24.14 -26.41
N ARG A 468 15.50 -23.33 -26.22
CA ARG A 468 15.42 -22.00 -26.81
C ARG A 468 16.54 -21.10 -26.30
N SER A 469 16.91 -21.20 -25.02
CA SER A 469 18.01 -20.40 -24.49
C SER A 469 19.36 -20.76 -25.12
N LEU A 470 19.62 -22.04 -25.38
CA LEU A 470 20.86 -22.47 -26.04
C LEU A 470 20.95 -21.93 -27.46
N GLU A 471 19.86 -21.98 -28.22
CA GLU A 471 19.80 -21.39 -29.57
C GLU A 471 20.03 -19.87 -29.56
N LEU A 472 19.50 -19.16 -28.56
CA LEU A 472 19.70 -17.71 -28.43
C LEU A 472 21.15 -17.39 -28.05
N LEU A 473 21.79 -18.21 -27.21
CA LEU A 473 23.21 -18.07 -26.87
C LEU A 473 24.11 -18.38 -28.08
N GLU A 474 23.79 -19.40 -28.87
CA GLU A 474 24.47 -19.67 -30.15
C GLU A 474 24.32 -18.51 -31.13
N LEU A 475 23.17 -17.84 -31.15
CA LEU A 475 22.97 -16.62 -31.94
C LEU A 475 23.79 -15.44 -31.38
N ALA A 476 23.99 -15.37 -30.06
CA ALA A 476 24.77 -14.33 -29.40
C ALA A 476 26.27 -14.42 -29.74
N GLU A 477 26.76 -15.63 -29.98
CA GLU A 477 28.15 -15.89 -30.39
C GLU A 477 28.44 -15.51 -31.86
N GLN A 478 27.42 -15.16 -32.65
CA GLN A 478 27.62 -14.74 -34.03
C GLN A 478 28.05 -13.28 -34.12
N ASP A 479 29.28 -13.07 -34.58
CA ASP A 479 29.83 -11.74 -34.81
C ASP A 479 29.14 -11.00 -35.97
N GLY A 480 29.03 -9.69 -35.84
CA GLY A 480 28.63 -8.79 -36.93
C GLY A 480 27.13 -8.72 -37.23
N LEU A 481 26.27 -9.50 -36.55
CA LEU A 481 24.82 -9.33 -36.64
C LEU A 481 24.43 -7.95 -36.11
N THR A 482 23.43 -7.30 -36.70
CA THR A 482 22.76 -6.11 -36.15
C THR A 482 21.60 -6.52 -35.23
N VAL A 483 21.04 -5.59 -34.45
CA VAL A 483 19.81 -5.88 -33.69
C VAL A 483 18.65 -6.18 -34.64
N TYR A 484 18.60 -5.53 -35.80
CA TYR A 484 17.69 -5.89 -36.89
C TYR A 484 17.81 -7.37 -37.29
N ASP A 485 19.03 -7.87 -37.54
CA ASP A 485 19.25 -9.27 -37.94
C ASP A 485 18.83 -10.26 -36.85
N VAL A 486 19.08 -9.90 -35.58
CA VAL A 486 18.65 -10.68 -34.42
C VAL A 486 17.12 -10.77 -34.36
N ILE A 487 16.42 -9.64 -34.55
CA ILE A 487 14.95 -9.60 -34.57
C ILE A 487 14.39 -10.45 -35.72
N CYS A 488 14.96 -10.33 -36.93
CA CYS A 488 14.61 -11.15 -38.09
C CYS A 488 14.77 -12.65 -37.77
N SER A 489 15.92 -13.03 -37.21
CA SER A 489 16.24 -14.41 -36.84
C SER A 489 15.24 -14.98 -35.83
N ILE A 490 14.90 -14.22 -34.79
CA ILE A 490 13.92 -14.62 -33.77
C ILE A 490 12.51 -14.76 -34.37
N LEU A 491 12.03 -13.73 -35.08
CA LEU A 491 10.65 -13.69 -35.60
C LEU A 491 10.42 -14.62 -36.81
N SER A 492 11.48 -15.07 -37.50
CA SER A 492 11.38 -16.04 -38.59
C SER A 492 10.73 -17.36 -38.17
N ARG A 493 10.84 -17.73 -36.89
CA ARG A 493 10.29 -18.99 -36.36
C ARG A 493 8.82 -18.87 -36.02
N LYS A 494 8.44 -17.83 -35.27
CA LYS A 494 7.05 -17.58 -34.86
C LYS A 494 6.81 -16.11 -34.52
N PRO A 495 5.57 -15.62 -34.70
CA PRO A 495 5.16 -14.32 -34.19
C PRO A 495 5.22 -14.26 -32.65
N LEU A 496 5.59 -13.10 -32.10
CA LEU A 496 5.77 -12.88 -30.66
C LEU A 496 5.09 -11.58 -30.20
N SER A 497 4.72 -11.50 -28.93
CA SER A 497 4.39 -10.21 -28.31
C SER A 497 5.65 -9.35 -28.19
N PHE A 498 5.49 -8.04 -27.99
CA PHE A 498 6.63 -7.15 -27.85
C PHE A 498 7.52 -7.53 -26.66
N ALA A 499 6.93 -7.77 -25.49
CA ALA A 499 7.68 -8.21 -24.30
C ALA A 499 8.43 -9.53 -24.50
N ALA A 500 7.83 -10.49 -25.22
CA ALA A 500 8.47 -11.77 -25.51
C ALA A 500 9.66 -11.61 -26.46
N LEU A 501 9.47 -10.86 -27.55
CA LEU A 501 10.55 -10.54 -28.48
C LEU A 501 11.68 -9.79 -27.77
N TYR A 502 11.37 -8.76 -26.99
CA TYR A 502 12.36 -7.98 -26.25
C TYR A 502 13.15 -8.85 -25.25
N THR A 503 12.47 -9.81 -24.61
CA THR A 503 13.12 -10.77 -23.71
C THR A 503 14.12 -11.65 -24.45
N GLU A 504 13.73 -12.21 -25.61
CA GLU A 504 14.65 -13.05 -26.41
C GLU A 504 15.80 -12.24 -27.00
N VAL A 505 15.54 -11.04 -27.53
CA VAL A 505 16.58 -10.14 -28.06
C VAL A 505 17.62 -9.83 -26.98
N ASN A 506 17.21 -9.55 -25.75
CA ASN A 506 18.13 -9.22 -24.65
C ASN A 506 18.95 -10.40 -24.10
N ILE A 507 18.64 -11.63 -24.49
CA ILE A 507 19.55 -12.77 -24.25
C ILE A 507 20.68 -12.74 -25.28
N VAL A 508 20.37 -12.40 -26.53
CA VAL A 508 21.32 -12.37 -27.64
C VAL A 508 22.20 -11.12 -27.56
N ARG A 509 21.58 -9.97 -27.30
CA ARG A 509 22.26 -8.67 -27.24
C ARG A 509 21.49 -7.69 -26.37
N ARG A 510 22.17 -7.14 -25.36
CA ARG A 510 21.61 -6.12 -24.49
C ARG A 510 21.41 -4.81 -25.25
N CYS A 511 20.15 -4.41 -25.42
CA CYS A 511 19.77 -3.15 -26.04
C CYS A 511 18.47 -2.61 -25.41
N SER A 512 18.20 -1.32 -25.58
CA SER A 512 16.98 -0.71 -25.06
C SER A 512 15.73 -1.17 -25.81
N ARG A 513 14.58 -1.18 -25.12
CA ARG A 513 13.28 -1.51 -25.72
C ARG A 513 12.90 -0.50 -26.80
N LEU A 514 13.37 0.74 -26.67
CA LEU A 514 13.13 1.80 -27.64
C LEU A 514 13.84 1.49 -28.97
N LEU A 515 15.02 0.87 -28.95
CA LEU A 515 15.68 0.43 -30.17
C LEU A 515 14.87 -0.67 -30.87
N VAL A 516 14.43 -1.69 -30.12
CA VAL A 516 13.60 -2.77 -30.68
C VAL A 516 12.29 -2.20 -31.24
N ALA A 517 11.61 -1.31 -30.52
CA ALA A 517 10.42 -0.62 -30.99
C ALA A 517 10.67 0.22 -32.25
N SER A 518 11.83 0.88 -32.33
CA SER A 518 12.27 1.66 -33.48
C SER A 518 12.42 0.78 -34.71
N ILE A 519 13.12 -0.35 -34.60
CA ILE A 519 13.34 -1.29 -35.69
C ILE A 519 12.02 -1.88 -36.19
N LEU A 520 11.17 -2.35 -35.28
CA LEU A 520 9.84 -2.88 -35.61
C LEU A 520 8.95 -1.85 -36.33
N SER A 521 9.08 -0.57 -35.98
CA SER A 521 8.32 0.51 -36.61
C SER A 521 8.91 0.98 -37.94
N SER A 522 10.21 0.74 -38.16
CA SER A 522 10.99 1.31 -39.25
C SER A 522 10.99 0.46 -40.50
N TYR A 523 10.92 -0.87 -40.40
CA TYR A 523 11.09 -1.76 -41.55
C TYR A 523 9.77 -2.36 -42.04
N HIS A 524 9.60 -2.41 -43.37
CA HIS A 524 8.39 -2.94 -44.00
C HIS A 524 8.17 -4.45 -43.77
N CYS A 525 9.23 -5.19 -43.44
CA CYS A 525 9.17 -6.62 -43.14
C CYS A 525 8.53 -6.94 -41.78
N PHE A 526 8.39 -5.97 -40.88
CA PHE A 526 7.72 -6.16 -39.60
C PHE A 526 6.28 -5.67 -39.63
N ASN A 527 5.38 -6.47 -39.08
CA ASN A 527 3.96 -6.12 -38.99
C ASN A 527 3.28 -6.81 -37.82
N VAL A 528 2.22 -6.19 -37.31
CA VAL A 528 1.36 -6.79 -36.28
C VAL A 528 0.29 -7.66 -36.93
N LYS A 529 0.19 -8.92 -36.50
CA LYS A 529 -0.81 -9.88 -37.02
C LYS A 529 -2.21 -9.57 -36.49
N GLY A 530 -2.99 -8.84 -37.28
CA GLY A 530 -4.42 -8.61 -37.04
C GLY A 530 -4.68 -8.04 -35.64
N LYS A 531 -5.70 -8.57 -34.94
CA LYS A 531 -6.05 -8.14 -33.58
C LYS A 531 -5.22 -8.79 -32.47
N SER A 532 -4.30 -9.70 -32.80
CA SER A 532 -3.56 -10.47 -31.80
C SER A 532 -2.46 -9.68 -31.08
N GLY A 533 -2.05 -8.54 -31.62
CA GLY A 533 -0.93 -7.76 -31.08
C GLY A 533 0.44 -8.41 -31.27
N LEU A 534 0.53 -9.56 -31.95
CA LEU A 534 1.79 -10.27 -32.18
C LEU A 534 2.54 -9.69 -33.37
N TRP A 535 3.82 -9.42 -33.18
CA TRP A 535 4.78 -9.03 -34.21
C TRP A 535 5.21 -10.23 -35.03
N ALA A 536 5.23 -10.06 -36.35
CA ALA A 536 5.67 -11.07 -37.30
C ALA A 536 6.65 -10.48 -38.31
N PHE A 537 7.55 -11.34 -38.78
CA PHE A 537 8.48 -11.05 -39.87
C PHE A 537 7.95 -11.63 -41.18
N ASP A 538 7.97 -10.81 -42.24
CA ASP A 538 7.62 -11.16 -43.61
C ASP A 538 8.86 -11.03 -44.51
N GLU A 539 9.54 -12.14 -44.71
CA GLU A 539 10.80 -12.23 -45.47
C GLU A 539 10.68 -11.65 -46.90
N LYS A 540 9.49 -11.72 -47.50
CA LYS A 540 9.24 -11.21 -48.85
C LYS A 540 9.26 -9.68 -48.94
N LYS A 541 9.23 -9.00 -47.81
CA LYS A 541 9.26 -7.53 -47.72
C LYS A 541 10.60 -6.99 -47.24
N THR A 542 11.58 -7.86 -47.02
CA THR A 542 12.95 -7.47 -46.62
C THR A 542 13.54 -6.49 -47.64
N ASP A 543 13.39 -6.79 -48.93
CA ASP A 543 13.90 -5.94 -50.03
C ASP A 543 13.23 -4.55 -50.13
N GLN A 544 12.12 -4.32 -49.42
CA GLN A 544 11.52 -2.98 -49.34
C GLN A 544 12.27 -2.04 -48.39
N GLY A 545 13.14 -2.61 -47.54
CA GLY A 545 14.03 -1.86 -46.67
C GLY A 545 13.33 -0.94 -45.67
N PHE A 546 14.01 0.15 -45.35
CA PHE A 546 13.57 1.15 -44.40
C PHE A 546 12.38 1.97 -44.92
N ASN A 547 11.35 2.14 -44.10
CA ASN A 547 10.18 2.94 -44.42
C ASN A 547 10.54 4.42 -44.45
N LYS A 548 10.61 5.00 -45.65
CA LYS A 548 11.01 6.39 -45.89
C LYS A 548 10.17 7.42 -45.11
N ASN A 549 8.92 7.10 -44.76
CA ASN A 549 8.07 7.97 -43.94
C ASN A 549 8.53 8.08 -42.48
N LYS A 550 9.33 7.13 -42.01
CA LYS A 550 9.87 7.08 -40.65
C LYS A 550 11.17 7.88 -40.48
N LYS A 551 11.87 8.23 -41.58
CA LYS A 551 13.16 8.95 -41.54
C LYS A 551 13.10 10.27 -40.77
N LYS A 552 11.97 10.97 -40.84
CA LYS A 552 11.75 12.24 -40.12
C LYS A 552 11.68 12.11 -38.59
N TYR A 553 11.50 10.89 -38.07
CA TYR A 553 11.45 10.59 -36.64
C TYR A 553 12.77 10.00 -36.12
N ILE A 554 13.79 9.81 -36.96
CA ILE A 554 15.09 9.33 -36.49
C ILE A 554 15.66 10.37 -35.53
N LYS A 555 16.06 9.91 -34.34
CA LYS A 555 16.68 10.72 -33.31
C LYS A 555 18.03 11.23 -33.83
N LYS A 556 18.21 12.54 -33.77
CA LYS A 556 19.39 13.24 -34.33
C LYS A 556 20.58 13.24 -33.40
#